data_AF-A0A164ZFS7-F1
#
_entry.id   AF-A0A164ZFS7-F1
#
_cell.length_a   1.000
_cell.length_b   1.000
_cell.length_c   1.000
_cell.angle_alpha   90.00
_cell.angle_beta   90.00
_cell.angle_gamma   90.00
#
_symmetry.space_group_name_H-M   'P 1'
#
loop_
_entity.id
_entity.type
_entity.pdbx_description
1 polymer ?
#
loop_
_entity_poly.entity_id
_entity_poly.type
_entity_poly.pdbx_seq_one_letter_code
_entity_poly.pdbx_strand_id
1 'polypeptide(L)'
;MTRKIVYVGGLVVTLAAFAMTLASIIIPRWISFYSESFSGEPIRYSYGLHKSCSTLTGSCAHFPQYEDCHGSDRHFCSMWKSVGFLMSFAIVIEGMIIIAHLVVLAGGVQKRIHGWKVLSVSLFIAGAIQCAAMAIVAFLYDNDDRFYLWQLDNSWILCTVSWSALIVSATSLIASAYFLPPEGDYELIPERQ
;
A
#
# COMPACT_ATOMS: atom_id res chain seq x y z
N MET A 1 17.15 22.47 10.63
CA MET A 1 16.40 21.78 11.70
C MET A 1 15.00 21.38 11.24
N THR A 2 14.27 22.28 10.57
CA THR A 2 12.86 22.05 10.16
C THR A 2 12.69 21.00 9.06
N ARG A 3 13.57 20.94 8.05
CA ARG A 3 13.49 19.92 6.98
C ARG A 3 13.77 18.52 7.53
N LYS A 4 14.70 18.38 8.49
CA LYS A 4 14.99 17.10 9.15
C LYS A 4 13.75 16.51 9.83
N ILE A 5 12.93 17.32 10.48
CA ILE A 5 11.68 16.86 11.13
C ILE A 5 10.71 16.32 10.08
N VAL A 6 10.57 16.98 8.93
CA VAL A 6 9.71 16.50 7.84
C VAL A 6 10.18 15.14 7.32
N TYR A 7 11.49 14.94 7.12
CA TYR A 7 12.01 13.63 6.69
C TYR A 7 11.82 12.53 7.73
N VAL A 8 11.96 12.85 9.02
CA VAL A 8 11.69 11.88 10.10
C VAL A 8 10.20 11.54 10.17
N GLY A 9 9.31 12.54 10.07
CA GLY A 9 7.87 12.32 10.00
C GLY A 9 7.47 11.49 8.78
N GLY A 10 8.05 11.78 7.61
CA GLY A 10 7.85 11.02 6.38
C GLY A 10 8.30 9.56 6.51
N LEU A 11 9.43 9.31 7.18
CA LEU A 11 9.89 7.95 7.49
C LEU A 11 8.88 7.20 8.38
N VAL A 12 8.39 7.83 9.46
CA VAL A 12 7.41 7.20 10.37
C VAL A 12 6.12 6.88 9.63
N VAL A 13 5.61 7.82 8.82
CA VAL A 13 4.42 7.60 7.98
C VAL A 13 4.64 6.46 6.99
N THR A 14 5.81 6.42 6.32
CA THR A 14 6.15 5.35 5.37
C THR A 14 6.25 3.98 6.05
N LEU A 15 6.81 3.91 7.27
CA LEU A 15 6.85 2.67 8.05
C LEU A 15 5.45 2.20 8.46
N ALA A 16 4.57 3.12 8.85
CA ALA A 16 3.18 2.80 9.15
C ALA A 16 2.44 2.30 7.90
N ALA A 17 2.61 2.98 6.76
CA ALA A 17 2.07 2.56 5.47
C ALA A 17 2.58 1.15 5.09
N PHE A 18 3.88 0.89 5.21
CA PHE A 18 4.46 -0.43 4.97
C PHE A 18 3.83 -1.53 5.82
N ALA A 19 3.62 -1.27 7.12
CA ALA A 19 2.94 -2.21 8.00
C ALA A 19 1.48 -2.45 7.57
N MET A 20 0.75 -1.42 7.15
CA MET A 20 -0.62 -1.54 6.65
C MET A 20 -0.68 -2.31 5.32
N THR A 21 0.24 -2.05 4.39
CA THR A 21 0.38 -2.77 3.11
C THR A 21 0.68 -4.25 3.36
N LEU A 22 1.63 -4.55 4.26
CA LEU A 22 1.96 -5.92 4.64
C LEU A 22 0.77 -6.63 5.31
N ALA A 23 0.09 -5.96 6.24
CA ALA A 23 -1.12 -6.47 6.88
C ALA A 23 -2.23 -6.76 5.87
N SER A 24 -2.41 -5.87 4.88
CA SER A 24 -3.36 -6.04 3.80
C SER A 24 -3.05 -7.26 2.93
N ILE A 25 -1.76 -7.56 2.67
CA ILE A 25 -1.35 -8.75 1.91
C ILE A 25 -1.56 -10.05 2.72
N ILE A 26 -1.20 -10.04 4.01
CA ILE A 26 -1.21 -11.26 4.85
C ILE A 26 -2.62 -11.62 5.31
N ILE A 27 -3.43 -10.64 5.70
CA ILE A 27 -4.77 -10.88 6.26
C ILE A 27 -5.74 -11.13 5.09
N PRO A 28 -6.38 -12.31 5.01
CA PRO A 28 -7.23 -12.67 3.89
C PRO A 28 -8.66 -12.11 4.05
N ARG A 29 -8.77 -10.79 4.23
CA ARG A 29 -10.02 -10.05 4.47
C ARG A 29 -10.09 -8.81 3.59
N TRP A 30 -9.97 -8.99 2.29
CA TRP A 30 -10.24 -7.95 1.30
C TRP A 30 -11.73 -7.81 1.05
N ILE A 31 -12.41 -8.94 0.88
CA ILE A 31 -13.86 -9.02 0.75
C ILE A 31 -14.34 -10.14 1.66
N SER A 32 -15.42 -9.93 2.41
CA SER A 32 -16.03 -10.97 3.23
C SER A 32 -17.54 -11.04 3.06
N PHE A 33 -18.06 -12.24 3.31
CA PHE A 33 -19.45 -12.59 3.30
C PHE A 33 -19.86 -13.07 4.69
N TYR A 34 -20.99 -12.56 5.16
CA TYR A 34 -21.56 -12.89 6.46
C TYR A 34 -23.00 -13.37 6.25
N SER A 35 -23.32 -14.57 6.72
CA SER A 35 -24.69 -15.09 6.76
C SER A 35 -24.95 -15.82 8.06
N GLU A 36 -26.16 -15.68 8.60
CA GLU A 36 -26.60 -16.46 9.76
C GLU A 36 -26.99 -17.88 9.32
N SER A 37 -26.41 -18.90 9.95
CA SER A 37 -26.78 -20.30 9.69
C SER A 37 -28.10 -20.67 10.37
N PHE A 38 -28.81 -21.67 9.82
CA PHE A 38 -29.99 -22.28 10.46
C PHE A 38 -29.70 -22.86 11.86
N SER A 39 -28.43 -23.15 12.18
CA SER A 39 -27.98 -23.62 13.50
C SER A 39 -27.67 -22.51 14.50
N GLY A 40 -27.79 -21.23 14.11
CA GLY A 40 -27.47 -20.07 14.96
C GLY A 40 -25.98 -19.69 15.01
N GLU A 41 -25.10 -20.42 14.33
CA GLU A 41 -23.68 -20.04 14.19
C GLU A 41 -23.45 -19.14 12.96
N PRO A 42 -22.67 -18.05 13.07
CA PRO A 42 -22.42 -17.16 11.95
C PRO A 42 -21.44 -17.81 10.95
N ILE A 43 -21.88 -17.98 9.71
CA ILE A 43 -21.01 -18.41 8.60
C ILE A 43 -20.29 -17.18 8.08
N ARG A 44 -18.95 -17.25 8.07
CA ARG A 44 -18.07 -16.22 7.55
C ARG A 44 -17.21 -16.82 6.47
N TYR A 45 -17.22 -16.17 5.31
CA TYR A 45 -16.34 -16.51 4.21
C TYR A 45 -15.53 -15.26 3.84
N SER A 46 -14.22 -15.38 3.70
CA SER A 46 -13.37 -14.23 3.36
C SER A 46 -12.38 -14.55 2.25
N TYR A 47 -12.23 -13.60 1.32
CA TYR A 47 -11.22 -13.62 0.27
C TYR A 47 -10.06 -12.70 0.63
N GLY A 48 -8.85 -13.24 0.51
CA GLY A 48 -7.59 -12.51 0.45
C GLY A 48 -6.98 -12.50 -0.95
N LEU A 49 -5.77 -11.96 -1.06
CA LEU A 49 -5.02 -11.96 -2.33
C LEU A 49 -4.65 -13.37 -2.80
N HIS A 50 -4.20 -14.21 -1.86
CA HIS A 50 -3.61 -15.52 -2.14
C HIS A 50 -4.32 -16.67 -1.44
N LYS A 51 -5.24 -16.36 -0.51
CA LYS A 51 -5.96 -17.35 0.30
C LYS A 51 -7.41 -16.96 0.46
N SER A 52 -8.29 -17.95 0.47
CA SER A 52 -9.67 -17.83 0.90
C SER A 52 -9.85 -18.63 2.19
N CYS A 53 -10.68 -18.16 3.11
CA CYS A 53 -10.94 -18.81 4.38
C CYS A 53 -12.45 -18.92 4.62
N SER A 54 -12.90 -20.06 5.14
CA SER A 54 -14.30 -20.29 5.50
C SER A 54 -14.42 -20.84 6.91
N THR A 55 -15.35 -20.30 7.70
CA THR A 55 -15.68 -20.85 9.03
C THR A 55 -16.50 -22.14 8.94
N LEU A 56 -17.14 -22.43 7.80
CA LEU A 56 -17.94 -23.65 7.61
C LEU A 56 -17.05 -24.89 7.55
N THR A 57 -15.93 -24.83 6.82
CA THR A 57 -14.96 -25.94 6.71
C THR A 57 -13.82 -25.82 7.71
N GLY A 58 -13.69 -24.67 8.38
CA GLY A 58 -12.58 -24.39 9.30
C GLY A 58 -11.20 -24.33 8.62
N SER A 59 -11.17 -24.19 7.28
CA SER A 59 -9.93 -24.30 6.50
C SER A 59 -9.70 -23.06 5.64
N CYS A 60 -8.43 -22.70 5.45
CA CYS A 60 -8.01 -21.71 4.47
C CYS A 60 -7.35 -22.40 3.26
N ALA A 61 -7.88 -22.17 2.07
CA ALA A 61 -7.37 -22.71 0.81
C ALA A 61 -6.61 -21.64 0.02
N HIS A 62 -5.81 -22.07 -0.96
CA HIS A 62 -5.20 -21.16 -1.92
C HIS A 62 -6.28 -20.52 -2.80
N PHE A 63 -6.17 -19.22 -3.06
CA PHE A 63 -7.11 -18.48 -3.88
C PHE A 63 -6.36 -17.61 -4.91
N PRO A 64 -6.86 -17.46 -6.14
CA PRO A 64 -8.01 -18.15 -6.74
C PRO A 64 -7.72 -19.63 -7.08
N GLN A 65 -8.74 -20.49 -7.04
CA GLN A 65 -8.67 -21.90 -7.42
C GLN A 65 -8.99 -22.11 -8.92
N TYR A 66 -8.76 -23.31 -9.44
CA TYR A 66 -9.08 -23.63 -10.84
C TYR A 66 -10.57 -23.45 -11.16
N GLU A 67 -11.43 -23.82 -10.22
CA GLU A 67 -12.88 -23.70 -10.34
C GLU A 67 -13.32 -22.23 -10.45
N ASP A 68 -12.66 -21.32 -9.72
CA ASP A 68 -12.91 -19.87 -9.81
C ASP A 68 -12.46 -19.25 -11.14
N CYS A 69 -11.65 -19.97 -11.92
CA CYS A 69 -10.97 -19.49 -13.12
C CYS A 69 -11.42 -20.19 -14.41
N HIS A 70 -12.50 -20.98 -14.39
CA HIS A 70 -12.97 -21.73 -15.56
C HIS A 70 -14.05 -20.98 -16.36
N GLY A 71 -14.13 -21.20 -17.67
CA GLY A 71 -15.17 -20.61 -18.53
C GLY A 71 -15.12 -19.07 -18.64
N SER A 72 -16.25 -18.42 -18.39
CA SER A 72 -16.43 -16.95 -18.39
C SER A 72 -15.59 -16.23 -17.33
N ASP A 73 -15.08 -16.97 -16.35
CA ASP A 73 -14.55 -16.42 -15.09
C ASP A 73 -13.05 -16.15 -15.15
N ARG A 74 -12.45 -16.40 -16.32
CA ARG A 74 -11.03 -16.11 -16.61
C ARG A 74 -10.71 -14.64 -16.41
N HIS A 75 -11.64 -13.74 -16.73
CA HIS A 75 -11.46 -12.30 -16.56
C HIS A 75 -11.27 -11.93 -15.07
N PHE A 76 -12.15 -12.44 -14.20
CA PHE A 76 -12.05 -12.27 -12.75
C PHE A 76 -10.69 -12.75 -12.23
N CYS A 77 -10.30 -13.97 -12.61
CA CYS A 77 -9.05 -14.59 -12.17
C CYS A 77 -7.81 -13.80 -12.61
N SER A 78 -7.81 -13.27 -13.84
CA SER A 78 -6.72 -12.44 -14.37
C SER A 78 -6.60 -11.12 -13.61
N MET A 79 -7.74 -10.45 -13.36
CA MET A 79 -7.79 -9.19 -12.62
C MET A 79 -7.36 -9.38 -11.16
N TRP A 80 -7.87 -10.42 -10.49
CA TRP A 80 -7.51 -10.72 -9.10
C TRP A 80 -6.02 -11.06 -8.93
N LYS A 81 -5.46 -11.88 -9.83
CA LYS A 81 -4.02 -12.18 -9.82
C LYS A 81 -3.17 -10.94 -10.07
N SER A 82 -3.65 -10.01 -10.90
CA SER A 82 -2.99 -8.72 -11.14
C SER A 82 -2.95 -7.87 -9.87
N VAL A 83 -4.01 -7.84 -9.06
CA VAL A 83 -4.01 -7.20 -7.73
C VAL A 83 -2.94 -7.79 -6.83
N GLY A 84 -2.86 -9.13 -6.78
CA GLY A 84 -1.81 -9.83 -6.02
C GLY A 84 -0.40 -9.42 -6.42
N PHE A 85 -0.15 -9.32 -7.73
CA PHE A 85 1.12 -8.85 -8.28
C PHE A 85 1.40 -7.38 -7.94
N LEU A 86 0.44 -6.48 -8.14
CA LEU A 86 0.58 -5.05 -7.87
C LEU A 86 0.91 -4.80 -6.38
N MET A 87 0.22 -5.46 -5.46
CA MET A 87 0.49 -5.33 -4.02
C MET A 87 1.86 -5.88 -3.63
N SER A 88 2.27 -7.02 -4.20
CA SER A 88 3.60 -7.60 -3.99
C SER A 88 4.71 -6.69 -4.54
N PHE A 89 4.46 -6.03 -5.67
CA PHE A 89 5.39 -5.07 -6.23
C PHE A 89 5.45 -3.77 -5.40
N ALA A 90 4.30 -3.29 -4.91
CA ALA A 90 4.20 -2.10 -4.08
C ALA A 90 5.00 -2.25 -2.77
N ILE A 91 4.88 -3.38 -2.07
CA ILE A 91 5.60 -3.58 -0.80
C ILE A 91 7.13 -3.62 -1.00
N VAL A 92 7.61 -4.14 -2.13
CA VAL A 92 9.04 -4.09 -2.48
C VAL A 92 9.50 -2.65 -2.70
N ILE A 93 8.70 -1.85 -3.41
CA ILE A 93 8.99 -0.42 -3.61
C ILE A 93 9.00 0.33 -2.29
N GLU A 94 8.02 0.12 -1.41
CA GLU A 94 7.99 0.73 -0.08
C GLU A 94 9.24 0.37 0.73
N GLY A 95 9.70 -0.87 0.68
CA GLY A 95 10.98 -1.29 1.29
C GLY A 95 12.17 -0.47 0.77
N MET A 96 12.25 -0.25 -0.55
CA MET A 96 13.28 0.61 -1.15
C MET A 96 13.14 2.07 -0.71
N ILE A 97 11.90 2.57 -0.57
CA ILE A 97 11.63 3.94 -0.10
C ILE A 97 12.06 4.11 1.37
N ILE A 98 11.85 3.12 2.22
CA ILE A 98 12.34 3.15 3.61
C ILE A 98 13.86 3.26 3.64
N ILE A 99 14.56 2.45 2.84
CA ILE A 99 16.03 2.53 2.72
C ILE A 99 16.44 3.92 2.21
N ALA A 100 15.74 4.46 1.21
CA ALA A 100 16.02 5.80 0.69
C ALA A 100 15.84 6.90 1.77
N HIS A 101 14.80 6.80 2.62
CA HIS A 101 14.62 7.70 3.76
C HIS A 101 15.80 7.61 4.74
N LEU A 102 16.26 6.40 5.07
CA LEU A 102 17.40 6.19 5.96
C LEU A 102 18.68 6.79 5.36
N VAL A 103 18.94 6.60 4.07
CA VAL A 103 20.10 7.18 3.37
C VAL A 103 20.05 8.71 3.38
N VAL A 104 18.88 9.31 3.14
CA VAL A 104 18.73 10.78 3.17
C VAL A 104 18.92 11.32 4.59
N LEU A 105 18.44 10.61 5.62
CA LEU A 105 18.54 11.01 7.01
C LEU A 105 19.95 10.84 7.60
N ALA A 106 20.64 9.75 7.24
CA ALA A 106 22.02 9.47 7.63
C ALA A 106 23.04 10.29 6.83
N GLY A 107 22.67 10.70 5.62
CA GLY A 107 23.52 11.52 4.76
C GLY A 107 23.73 12.95 5.26
N GLY A 108 24.69 13.64 4.64
CA GLY A 108 24.93 15.06 4.88
C GLY A 108 23.81 15.95 4.35
N VAL A 109 23.94 17.26 4.61
CA VAL A 109 23.00 18.31 4.16
C VAL A 109 22.68 18.21 2.67
N GLN A 110 23.69 17.92 1.84
CA GLN A 110 23.53 17.82 0.38
C GLN A 110 22.51 16.75 -0.06
N LYS A 111 22.49 15.59 0.60
CA LYS A 111 21.53 14.51 0.31
C LYS A 111 20.11 14.89 0.72
N ARG A 112 19.94 15.69 1.78
CA ARG A 112 18.63 16.22 2.23
C ARG A 112 18.11 17.33 1.32
N ILE A 113 18.98 18.12 0.71
CA ILE A 113 18.57 19.17 -0.23
C ILE A 113 18.03 18.58 -1.53
N HIS A 114 18.64 17.50 -2.03
CA HIS A 114 18.27 16.90 -3.32
C HIS A 114 17.38 15.66 -3.21
N GLY A 115 17.35 15.01 -2.04
CA GLY A 115 16.68 13.72 -1.82
C GLY A 115 15.17 13.75 -1.97
N TRP A 116 14.51 14.89 -1.71
CA TRP A 116 13.05 15.00 -1.80
C TRP A 116 12.51 14.63 -3.17
N LYS A 117 13.22 14.93 -4.27
CA LYS A 117 12.73 14.61 -5.63
C LYS A 117 12.57 13.11 -5.83
N VAL A 118 13.60 12.34 -5.47
CA VAL A 118 13.59 10.88 -5.60
C VAL A 118 12.56 10.26 -4.65
N LEU A 119 12.51 10.74 -3.40
CA LEU A 119 11.56 10.25 -2.40
C LEU A 119 10.11 10.53 -2.81
N SER A 120 9.77 11.77 -3.16
CA SER A 120 8.41 12.14 -3.57
C SER A 120 7.94 11.37 -4.80
N VAL A 121 8.76 11.26 -5.84
CA VAL A 121 8.41 10.50 -7.05
C VAL A 121 8.19 9.02 -6.71
N SER A 122 9.08 8.42 -5.91
CA SER A 122 8.95 7.01 -5.54
C SER A 122 7.69 6.75 -4.69
N LEU A 123 7.37 7.64 -3.74
CA LEU A 123 6.15 7.58 -2.94
C LEU A 123 4.89 7.68 -3.80
N PHE A 124 4.87 8.57 -4.80
CA PHE A 124 3.76 8.66 -5.76
C PHE A 124 3.60 7.37 -6.57
N ILE A 125 4.69 6.78 -7.05
CA ILE A 125 4.64 5.52 -7.79
C ILE A 125 4.07 4.40 -6.92
N ALA A 126 4.57 4.24 -5.69
CA ALA A 126 4.07 3.24 -4.75
C ALA A 126 2.57 3.44 -4.44
N GLY A 127 2.16 4.68 -4.15
CA GLY A 127 0.77 5.02 -3.91
C GLY A 127 -0.13 4.79 -5.13
N ALA A 128 0.33 5.10 -6.34
CA ALA A 128 -0.42 4.87 -7.58
C ALA A 128 -0.64 3.37 -7.85
N ILE A 129 0.38 2.54 -7.62
CA ILE A 129 0.28 1.08 -7.78
C ILE A 129 -0.75 0.50 -6.81
N GLN A 130 -0.72 0.91 -5.54
CA GLN A 130 -1.72 0.47 -4.55
C GLN A 130 -3.11 0.99 -4.85
N CYS A 131 -3.23 2.25 -5.30
CA CYS A 131 -4.50 2.82 -5.73
C CYS A 131 -5.09 2.03 -6.90
N ALA A 132 -4.27 1.63 -7.87
CA ALA A 132 -4.69 0.76 -8.97
C ALA A 132 -5.14 -0.63 -8.48
N ALA A 133 -4.40 -1.25 -7.56
CA ALA A 133 -4.77 -2.53 -6.96
C ALA A 133 -6.12 -2.45 -6.23
N MET A 134 -6.31 -1.41 -5.41
CA MET A 134 -7.55 -1.10 -4.70
C MET A 134 -8.70 -0.87 -5.68
N ALA A 135 -8.48 -0.09 -6.75
CA ALA A 135 -9.48 0.23 -7.76
C ALA A 135 -9.93 -1.01 -8.55
N ILE A 136 -9.01 -1.94 -8.87
CA ILE A 136 -9.37 -3.20 -9.52
C ILE A 136 -10.29 -4.03 -8.61
N VAL A 137 -10.00 -4.12 -7.31
CA VAL A 137 -10.86 -4.87 -6.38
C VAL A 137 -12.23 -4.20 -6.25
N ALA A 138 -12.28 -2.87 -6.13
CA ALA A 138 -13.55 -2.13 -6.09
C ALA A 138 -14.36 -2.33 -7.38
N PHE A 139 -13.71 -2.31 -8.54
CA PHE A 139 -14.36 -2.58 -9.82
C PHE A 139 -14.94 -4.00 -9.87
N LEU A 140 -14.19 -5.02 -9.43
CA LEU A 140 -14.70 -6.39 -9.38
C LEU A 140 -15.87 -6.52 -8.40
N TYR A 141 -15.78 -5.87 -7.23
CA TYR A 141 -16.85 -5.87 -6.24
C TYR A 141 -18.17 -5.31 -6.80
N ASP A 142 -18.11 -4.25 -7.60
CA ASP A 142 -19.32 -3.62 -8.17
C ASP A 142 -19.84 -4.30 -9.45
N ASN A 143 -19.00 -5.02 -10.21
CA ASN A 143 -19.35 -5.53 -11.54
C ASN A 143 -19.44 -7.06 -11.64
N ASP A 144 -19.02 -7.80 -10.62
CA ASP A 144 -19.10 -9.27 -10.61
C ASP A 144 -20.26 -9.74 -9.72
N ASP A 145 -21.20 -10.49 -10.31
CA ASP A 145 -22.41 -10.98 -9.64
C ASP A 145 -22.11 -11.81 -8.38
N ARG A 146 -20.90 -12.39 -8.26
CA ARG A 146 -20.45 -13.13 -7.08
C ARG A 146 -20.53 -12.29 -5.80
N PHE A 147 -20.33 -10.97 -5.91
CA PHE A 147 -20.18 -10.09 -4.75
C PHE A 147 -21.47 -9.38 -4.33
N TYR A 148 -22.63 -9.72 -4.90
CA TYR A 148 -23.91 -9.07 -4.61
C TYR A 148 -24.28 -8.98 -3.11
N LEU A 149 -23.92 -10.00 -2.31
CA LEU A 149 -24.15 -10.03 -0.85
C LEU A 149 -22.87 -9.88 -0.01
N TRP A 150 -21.75 -9.54 -0.64
CA TRP A 150 -20.45 -9.45 0.01
C TRP A 150 -20.18 -8.01 0.46
N GLN A 151 -19.13 -7.83 1.27
CA GLN A 151 -18.72 -6.53 1.78
C GLN A 151 -17.21 -6.36 1.65
N LEU A 152 -16.76 -5.15 1.32
CA LEU A 152 -15.36 -4.75 1.41
C LEU A 152 -14.93 -4.76 2.89
N ASP A 153 -13.74 -5.30 3.15
CA ASP A 153 -13.31 -5.61 4.51
C ASP A 153 -11.93 -4.98 4.84
N ASN A 154 -11.46 -5.19 6.07
CA ASN A 154 -10.34 -4.49 6.70
C ASN A 154 -9.08 -4.39 5.82
N SER A 155 -8.69 -5.43 5.09
CA SER A 155 -7.47 -5.40 4.28
C SER A 155 -7.58 -4.41 3.12
N TRP A 156 -8.78 -4.25 2.54
CA TRP A 156 -9.04 -3.23 1.51
C TRP A 156 -8.95 -1.82 2.11
N ILE A 157 -9.50 -1.62 3.30
CA ILE A 157 -9.41 -0.33 4.02
C ILE A 157 -7.95 0.01 4.36
N LEU A 158 -7.17 -0.97 4.86
CA LEU A 158 -5.76 -0.78 5.17
C LEU A 158 -4.95 -0.40 3.93
N CYS A 159 -5.23 -1.02 2.78
CA CYS A 159 -4.62 -0.62 1.50
C CYS A 159 -4.98 0.83 1.15
N THR A 160 -6.25 1.23 1.33
CA THR A 160 -6.72 2.59 1.06
C THR A 160 -6.06 3.65 1.93
N VAL A 161 -5.92 3.37 3.23
CA VAL A 161 -5.22 4.23 4.17
C VAL A 161 -3.73 4.30 3.86
N SER A 162 -3.11 3.18 3.45
CA SER A 162 -1.68 3.14 3.10
C SER A 162 -1.36 4.05 1.91
N TRP A 163 -2.02 3.87 0.75
CA TRP A 163 -1.67 4.65 -0.44
C TRP A 163 -1.95 6.15 -0.26
N SER A 164 -2.99 6.51 0.48
CA SER A 164 -3.30 7.90 0.80
C SER A 164 -2.24 8.52 1.70
N ALA A 165 -1.77 7.79 2.72
CA ALA A 165 -0.66 8.22 3.57
C ALA A 165 0.64 8.44 2.77
N LEU A 166 0.95 7.56 1.80
CA LEU A 166 2.11 7.73 0.92
C LEU A 166 2.02 8.99 0.06
N ILE A 167 0.85 9.26 -0.54
CA ILE A 167 0.63 10.47 -1.35
C ILE A 167 0.71 11.73 -0.50
N VAL A 168 0.10 11.73 0.69
CA VAL A 168 0.19 12.86 1.63
C VAL A 168 1.63 13.09 2.08
N SER A 169 2.41 12.02 2.29
CA SER A 169 3.83 12.13 2.61
C SER A 169 4.62 12.74 1.44
N ALA A 170 4.34 12.31 0.21
CA ALA A 170 4.98 12.85 -0.99
C ALA A 170 4.71 14.34 -1.17
N THR A 171 3.45 14.78 -1.01
CA THR A 171 3.06 16.20 -1.11
C THR A 171 3.67 17.02 0.02
N SER A 172 3.75 16.47 1.23
CA SER A 172 4.39 17.11 2.38
C SER A 172 5.88 17.35 2.14
N LEU A 173 6.59 16.38 1.54
CA LEU A 173 7.99 16.53 1.15
C LEU A 173 8.17 17.62 0.08
N ILE A 174 7.32 17.64 -0.94
CA ILE A 174 7.34 18.68 -1.97
C ILE A 174 7.09 20.05 -1.35
N ALA A 175 6.04 20.19 -0.54
CA ALA A 175 5.74 21.44 0.17
C ALA A 175 6.92 21.91 1.02
N SER A 176 7.57 21.00 1.75
CA SER A 176 8.74 21.33 2.57
C SER A 176 9.92 21.85 1.73
N ALA A 177 10.06 21.38 0.49
CA ALA A 177 11.14 21.80 -0.39
C ALA A 177 10.96 23.24 -0.89
N TYR A 178 9.71 23.68 -1.09
CA TYR A 178 9.38 25.03 -1.58
C TYR A 178 9.18 26.06 -0.46
N PHE A 179 8.57 25.66 0.67
CA PHE A 179 8.19 26.60 1.73
C PHE A 179 9.21 26.74 2.87
N LEU A 180 10.08 25.74 3.10
CA LEU A 180 11.08 25.82 4.17
C LEU A 180 12.44 26.24 3.63
N PRO A 181 13.17 27.14 4.32
CA PRO A 181 14.54 27.48 3.93
C PRO A 181 15.45 26.24 3.95
N PRO A 182 16.48 26.20 3.09
CA PRO A 182 17.48 25.13 3.12
C PRO A 182 18.19 25.09 4.47
N GLU A 183 18.54 23.89 4.94
CA GLU A 183 19.25 23.73 6.21
C GLU A 183 20.75 24.04 6.01
N GLY A 184 21.23 25.10 6.66
CA GLY A 184 22.66 25.41 6.78
C GLY A 184 23.22 26.18 5.58
N ASP A 185 23.69 27.41 5.84
CA ASP A 185 24.64 28.09 4.98
C ASP A 185 25.87 27.21 4.82
N TYR A 186 26.24 26.88 3.58
CA TYR A 186 27.59 26.43 3.33
C TYR A 186 28.47 27.68 3.46
N GLU A 187 29.32 27.77 4.49
CA GLU A 187 30.45 28.69 4.42
C GLU A 187 31.29 28.28 3.21
N LEU A 188 31.34 29.16 2.19
CA LEU A 188 32.21 28.98 1.04
C LEU A 188 33.65 28.91 1.55
N ILE A 189 34.38 27.84 1.22
CA ILE A 189 35.81 27.74 1.53
C ILE A 189 36.50 28.90 0.80
N PRO A 190 37.20 29.81 1.50
CA PRO A 190 37.86 30.92 0.83
C PRO A 190 38.89 30.39 -0.17
N GLU A 191 38.85 30.91 -1.39
CA GLU A 191 39.88 30.60 -2.39
C GLU A 191 41.24 31.05 -1.85
N ARG A 192 42.20 30.14 -1.86
CA ARG A 192 43.56 30.41 -1.38
C ARG A 192 44.19 31.43 -2.34
N GLN A 193 44.38 32.68 -1.86
CA GLN A 193 45.11 33.74 -2.58
C GLN A 193 46.53 33.30 -2.96
#